data_AF-A0A7Y3PC63-F1
#
_entry.id   AF-A0A7Y3PC63-F1
#
_cell.length_a   1.000
_cell.length_b   1.000
_cell.length_c   1.000
_cell.angle_alpha   90.00
_cell.angle_beta   90.00
_cell.angle_gamma   90.00
#
_symmetry.space_group_name_H-M   'P 1'
#
loop_
_entity.id
_entity.type
_entity.pdbx_description
1 polymer ?
#
loop_
_entity_poly.entity_id
_entity_poly.type
_entity_poly.pdbx_seq_one_letter_code
_entity_poly.pdbx_strand_id
1 'polypeptide(L)'
;MSDETTLAREERVGSLKPVIDIIPAQAYENPTWKGMSYFARDVVIYLGTIAALIFVANPFADIALDVLAVLSVTALFVVAHDSAHGAPFNSKRKNSIIGRIAMLPSWHFFEAWVLGHNRIHHAFTVCQGYDFVWHPVSAQEFVDKSRAGKLLHRIEWSWWGTGFYYL
;
A
#
# COMPACT_ATOMS: atom_id res chain seq x y z
N MET A 1 -39.09 -24.25 23.71
CA MET A 1 -38.10 -24.86 22.81
C MET A 1 -38.05 -24.02 21.55
N SER A 2 -37.35 -22.90 21.68
CA SER A 2 -37.35 -21.73 20.80
C SER A 2 -35.99 -21.57 20.10
N ASP A 3 -35.23 -22.66 19.95
CA ASP A 3 -33.79 -22.54 20.21
C ASP A 3 -32.82 -22.78 19.05
N GLU A 4 -33.23 -23.08 17.83
CA GLU A 4 -32.22 -23.21 16.74
C GLU A 4 -32.61 -22.54 15.43
N THR A 5 -33.88 -22.55 15.05
CA THR A 5 -34.28 -22.19 13.68
C THR A 5 -34.46 -20.69 13.45
N THR A 6 -34.60 -19.88 14.50
CA THR A 6 -34.54 -18.40 14.43
C THR A 6 -33.08 -17.89 14.37
N LEU A 7 -32.09 -18.73 14.68
CA LEU A 7 -30.66 -18.39 14.68
C LEU A 7 -29.99 -18.56 13.32
N ALA A 8 -30.71 -19.11 12.34
CA ALA A 8 -30.54 -18.80 10.91
C ALA A 8 -30.96 -17.34 10.60
N ARG A 9 -30.67 -16.45 11.56
CA ARG A 9 -30.59 -15.01 11.48
C ARG A 9 -30.18 -14.66 10.07
N GLU A 10 -31.21 -14.28 9.30
CA GLU A 10 -31.17 -13.81 7.94
C GLU A 10 -29.79 -13.25 7.63
N GLU A 11 -29.12 -13.80 6.61
CA GLU A 11 -27.94 -13.19 6.01
C GLU A 11 -28.15 -11.69 6.02
N ARG A 12 -27.46 -10.97 6.93
CA ARG A 12 -27.78 -9.56 7.14
C ARG A 12 -27.60 -8.89 5.80
N VAL A 13 -28.65 -8.25 5.30
CA VAL A 13 -28.60 -7.48 4.06
C VAL A 13 -27.41 -6.52 4.15
N GLY A 14 -26.42 -6.68 3.29
CA GLY A 14 -25.14 -5.93 3.32
C GLY A 14 -23.95 -6.60 4.03
N SER A 15 -24.06 -7.85 4.49
CA SER A 15 -22.93 -8.61 5.04
C SER A 15 -22.01 -9.13 3.93
N LEU A 16 -20.70 -9.00 4.11
CA LEU A 16 -19.70 -9.62 3.22
C LEU A 16 -19.50 -11.13 3.50
N LYS A 17 -20.17 -11.68 4.51
CA LYS A 17 -19.99 -13.08 4.92
C LYS A 17 -20.19 -14.09 3.77
N PRO A 18 -21.24 -13.99 2.93
CA PRO A 18 -21.43 -14.92 1.82
C PRO A 18 -20.25 -14.89 0.82
N VAL A 19 -19.65 -13.71 0.62
CA VAL A 19 -18.46 -13.54 -0.23
C VAL A 19 -17.21 -14.14 0.42
N ILE A 20 -17.06 -13.99 1.74
CA ILE A 20 -15.93 -14.57 2.48
C ILE A 20 -16.02 -16.10 2.47
N ASP A 21 -17.22 -16.65 2.65
CA ASP A 21 -17.44 -18.09 2.77
C ASP A 21 -17.17 -18.86 1.46
N ILE A 22 -17.19 -18.20 0.30
CA ILE A 22 -16.81 -18.82 -0.99
C ILE A 22 -15.30 -18.81 -1.25
N ILE A 23 -14.50 -18.09 -0.45
CA ILE A 23 -13.05 -18.03 -0.65
C ILE A 23 -12.44 -19.39 -0.25
N PRO A 24 -11.70 -20.06 -1.15
CA PRO A 24 -11.15 -21.37 -0.87
C PRO A 24 -10.11 -21.31 0.26
N ALA A 25 -10.03 -22.36 1.09
CA ALA A 25 -9.09 -22.44 2.21
C ALA A 25 -7.62 -22.19 1.78
N GLN A 26 -7.27 -22.60 0.56
CA GLN A 26 -5.95 -22.40 -0.04
C GLN A 26 -5.60 -20.92 -0.23
N ALA A 27 -6.58 -20.02 -0.39
CA ALA A 27 -6.33 -18.58 -0.48
C ALA A 27 -5.86 -17.97 0.85
N TYR A 28 -6.08 -18.68 1.97
CA TYR A 28 -5.57 -18.31 3.29
C TYR A 28 -4.23 -18.99 3.62
N GLU A 29 -3.70 -19.83 2.73
CA GLU A 29 -2.37 -20.40 2.92
C GLU A 29 -1.30 -19.33 2.77
N ASN A 30 -0.67 -19.01 3.90
CA ASN A 30 0.32 -17.95 3.99
C ASN A 30 1.64 -18.47 4.58
N PRO A 31 2.40 -19.26 3.80
CA PRO A 31 3.65 -19.83 4.28
C PRO A 31 4.70 -18.72 4.45
N THR A 32 5.32 -18.69 5.63
CA THR A 32 6.26 -17.61 6.03
C THR A 32 7.42 -17.44 5.04
N TRP A 33 7.86 -18.50 4.36
CA TRP A 33 8.98 -18.43 3.43
C TRP A 33 8.68 -17.54 2.21
N LYS A 34 7.44 -17.45 1.74
CA LYS A 34 7.07 -16.59 0.60
C LYS A 34 7.28 -15.12 0.96
N GLY A 35 6.68 -14.67 2.07
CA GLY A 35 6.88 -13.31 2.58
C GLY A 35 8.34 -12.98 2.85
N MET A 36 9.09 -13.92 3.45
CA MET A 36 10.53 -13.74 3.67
C MET A 36 11.33 -13.67 2.36
N SER A 37 10.94 -14.41 1.32
CA SER A 37 11.62 -14.37 0.02
C SER A 37 11.48 -13.01 -0.66
N TYR A 38 10.29 -12.40 -0.62
CA TYR A 38 10.07 -11.05 -1.15
C TYR A 38 10.90 -10.02 -0.38
N PHE A 39 10.82 -10.04 0.95
CA PHE A 39 11.59 -9.14 1.80
C PHE A 39 13.11 -9.29 1.59
N ALA A 40 13.63 -10.53 1.58
CA ALA A 40 15.06 -10.78 1.41
C ALA A 40 15.55 -10.36 0.03
N ARG A 41 14.80 -10.66 -1.04
CA ARG A 41 15.10 -10.21 -2.40
C ARG A 41 15.25 -8.68 -2.44
N ASP A 42 14.27 -7.97 -1.89
CA ASP A 42 14.23 -6.51 -1.97
C ASP A 42 15.32 -5.86 -1.11
N VAL A 43 15.65 -6.43 0.05
CA VAL A 43 16.79 -6.00 0.87
C VAL A 43 18.11 -6.20 0.14
N VAL A 44 18.31 -7.36 -0.51
CA VAL A 44 19.54 -7.65 -1.26
C VAL A 44 19.70 -6.69 -2.43
N ILE A 45 18.63 -6.44 -3.20
CA ILE A 45 18.66 -5.48 -4.31
C ILE A 45 18.95 -4.08 -3.79
N TYR A 46 18.29 -3.63 -2.72
CA TYR A 46 18.52 -2.31 -2.14
C TYR A 46 19.97 -2.15 -1.66
N LEU A 47 20.46 -3.05 -0.80
CA LEU A 47 21.83 -2.96 -0.28
C LEU A 47 22.88 -3.10 -1.38
N GLY A 48 22.65 -3.98 -2.36
CA GLY A 48 23.52 -4.13 -3.52
C GLY A 48 23.57 -2.87 -4.38
N THR A 49 22.43 -2.20 -4.58
CA THR A 49 22.34 -0.94 -5.32
C THR A 49 23.04 0.19 -4.59
N ILE A 50 22.84 0.32 -3.27
CA ILE A 50 23.57 1.30 -2.45
C ILE A 50 25.07 1.04 -2.48
N ALA A 51 25.51 -0.22 -2.37
CA ALA A 51 26.92 -0.55 -2.50
C ALA A 51 27.47 -0.18 -3.89
N ALA A 52 26.73 -0.47 -4.96
CA ALA A 52 27.13 -0.10 -6.31
C ALA A 52 27.25 1.44 -6.47
N LEU A 53 26.30 2.21 -5.96
CA LEU A 53 26.38 3.69 -5.96
C LEU A 53 27.59 4.24 -5.23
N ILE A 54 28.09 3.53 -4.21
CA ILE A 54 29.28 3.93 -3.45
C ILE A 54 30.58 3.61 -4.20
N PHE A 55 30.63 2.47 -4.90
CA PHE A 55 31.88 1.92 -5.44
C PHE A 55 32.04 2.03 -6.96
N VAL A 56 30.96 2.30 -7.71
CA VAL A 56 31.00 2.49 -9.16
C VAL A 56 31.12 3.98 -9.45
N ALA A 57 32.20 4.38 -10.13
CA ALA A 57 32.43 5.76 -10.54
C ALA A 57 32.19 5.90 -12.04
N ASN A 58 30.93 5.80 -12.48
CA ASN A 58 30.55 5.98 -13.88
C ASN A 58 29.21 6.73 -13.97
N PRO A 59 29.17 7.93 -14.57
CA PRO A 59 27.97 8.78 -14.55
C PRO A 59 26.77 8.15 -15.28
N PHE A 60 26.98 7.26 -16.25
CA PHE A 60 25.88 6.54 -16.90
C PHE A 60 25.38 5.37 -16.05
N ALA A 61 26.27 4.72 -15.31
CA ALA A 61 25.88 3.70 -14.34
C ALA A 61 25.13 4.33 -13.17
N ASP A 62 25.55 5.51 -12.71
CA ASP A 62 24.90 6.23 -11.60
C ASP A 62 23.43 6.52 -11.91
N ILE A 63 23.12 7.01 -13.12
CA ILE A 63 21.72 7.23 -13.55
C ILE A 63 20.90 5.93 -13.48
N ALA A 64 21.46 4.82 -13.97
CA ALA A 64 20.77 3.53 -13.95
C ALA A 64 20.61 2.99 -12.52
N LEU A 65 21.61 3.20 -11.67
CA LEU A 65 21.61 2.79 -10.27
C LEU A 65 20.67 3.65 -9.42
N ASP A 66 20.52 4.94 -9.72
CA ASP A 66 19.54 5.83 -9.09
C ASP A 66 18.11 5.36 -9.37
N VAL A 67 17.82 5.02 -10.64
CA VAL A 67 16.53 4.43 -11.01
C VAL A 67 16.30 3.12 -10.24
N LEU A 68 17.31 2.24 -10.19
CA LEU A 68 17.21 0.99 -9.44
C LEU A 68 17.04 1.23 -7.92
N ALA A 69 17.68 2.26 -7.37
CA ALA A 69 17.57 2.63 -5.96
C ALA A 69 16.14 3.05 -5.65
N VAL A 70 15.54 3.94 -6.45
CA VAL A 70 14.13 4.34 -6.32
C VAL A 70 13.22 3.10 -6.39
N LEU A 71 13.39 2.25 -7.40
CA LEU A 71 12.58 1.03 -7.54
C LEU A 71 12.73 0.08 -6.35
N SER A 72 13.94 -0.07 -5.81
CA SER A 72 14.20 -0.96 -4.66
C SER A 72 13.59 -0.42 -3.36
N VAL A 73 13.62 0.90 -3.14
CA VAL A 73 12.95 1.56 -2.01
C VAL A 73 11.44 1.40 -2.15
N THR A 74 10.88 1.60 -3.35
CA THR A 74 9.46 1.37 -3.61
C THR A 74 9.07 -0.09 -3.38
N ALA A 75 9.89 -1.05 -3.80
CA ALA A 75 9.62 -2.48 -3.57
C ALA A 75 9.58 -2.84 -2.07
N LEU A 76 10.55 -2.34 -1.29
CA LEU A 76 10.55 -2.50 0.17
C LEU A 76 9.32 -1.82 0.81
N PHE A 77 8.93 -0.66 0.31
CA PHE A 77 7.71 0.01 0.76
C PHE A 77 6.46 -0.83 0.47
N VAL A 78 6.37 -1.51 -0.68
CA VAL A 78 5.25 -2.43 -1.00
C VAL A 78 5.21 -3.60 -0.02
N VAL A 79 6.36 -4.21 0.31
CA VAL A 79 6.44 -5.27 1.34
C VAL A 79 5.98 -4.75 2.71
N ALA A 80 6.32 -3.50 3.05
CA ALA A 80 5.88 -2.87 4.28
C ALA A 80 4.37 -2.56 4.28
N HIS A 81 3.84 -2.05 3.17
CA HIS A 81 2.41 -1.82 2.94
C HIS A 81 1.62 -3.12 3.17
N ASP A 82 2.03 -4.21 2.54
CA ASP A 82 1.35 -5.50 2.70
C ASP A 82 1.47 -6.02 4.15
N SER A 83 2.62 -5.81 4.79
CA SER A 83 2.81 -6.12 6.20
C SER A 83 1.90 -5.29 7.12
N ALA A 84 1.63 -4.03 6.78
CA ALA A 84 0.67 -3.19 7.51
C ALA A 84 -0.77 -3.70 7.40
N HIS A 85 -1.10 -4.43 6.33
CA HIS A 85 -2.36 -5.18 6.19
C HIS A 85 -2.32 -6.57 6.84
N GLY A 86 -1.14 -7.02 7.27
CA GLY A 86 -0.94 -8.36 7.84
C GLY A 86 -0.90 -9.49 6.80
N ALA A 87 -0.74 -9.17 5.51
CA ALA A 87 -0.89 -10.12 4.42
C ALA A 87 0.31 -11.08 4.25
N PRO A 88 1.59 -10.69 4.37
CA PRO A 88 2.72 -11.59 4.12
C PRO A 88 2.99 -12.65 5.19
N PHE A 89 2.42 -12.49 6.40
CA PHE A 89 2.66 -13.43 7.51
C PHE A 89 1.40 -13.66 8.36
N ASN A 90 1.22 -14.90 8.85
CA ASN A 90 0.15 -15.22 9.81
C ASN A 90 0.35 -14.63 11.23
N SER A 91 1.47 -13.95 11.49
CA SER A 91 1.78 -13.38 12.80
C SER A 91 1.80 -11.87 12.73
N LYS A 92 0.92 -11.22 13.50
CA LYS A 92 0.91 -9.75 13.66
C LYS A 92 2.27 -9.21 14.07
N ARG A 93 2.98 -9.87 14.99
CA ARG A 93 4.32 -9.46 15.44
C ARG A 93 5.33 -9.49 14.30
N LYS A 94 5.33 -10.54 13.46
CA LYS A 94 6.26 -10.64 12.32
C LYS A 94 6.00 -9.55 11.30
N ASN A 95 4.75 -9.36 10.89
CA ASN A 95 4.34 -8.26 10.01
C ASN A 95 4.80 -6.91 10.54
N SER A 96 4.57 -6.65 11.83
CA SER A 96 4.92 -5.39 12.49
C SER A 96 6.44 -5.15 12.51
N ILE A 97 7.25 -6.19 12.72
CA ILE A 97 8.73 -6.10 12.67
C ILE A 97 9.22 -5.88 11.24
N ILE A 98 8.81 -6.74 10.31
CA ILE A 98 9.25 -6.67 8.91
C ILE A 98 8.81 -5.35 8.27
N GLY A 99 7.57 -4.92 8.51
CA GLY A 99 7.05 -3.67 8.01
C GLY A 99 7.84 -2.45 8.50
N ARG A 100 8.23 -2.41 9.78
CA ARG A 100 9.12 -1.35 10.29
C ARG A 100 10.46 -1.32 9.57
N ILE A 101 11.12 -2.48 9.44
CA ILE A 101 12.43 -2.56 8.79
C ILE A 101 12.33 -2.14 7.32
N ALA A 102 11.31 -2.64 6.62
CA ALA A 102 11.10 -2.38 5.20
C ALA A 102 10.70 -0.92 4.89
N MET A 103 10.15 -0.18 5.86
CA MET A 103 9.87 1.27 5.72
C MET A 103 11.05 2.18 6.09
N LEU A 104 12.14 1.65 6.65
CA LEU A 104 13.31 2.46 6.98
C LEU A 104 13.93 3.11 5.75
N PRO A 105 14.12 2.46 4.60
CA PRO A 105 14.75 3.10 3.44
C PRO A 105 13.95 4.31 2.90
N SER A 106 12.63 4.30 3.05
CA SER A 106 11.76 5.41 2.67
C SER A 106 11.51 6.41 3.80
N TRP A 107 12.15 6.25 4.96
CA TRP A 107 11.97 7.08 6.17
C TRP A 107 10.52 7.23 6.64
N HIS A 108 9.72 6.17 6.49
CA HIS A 108 8.33 6.20 6.96
C HIS A 108 8.20 5.67 8.39
N PHE A 109 7.36 6.33 9.19
CA PHE A 109 6.97 5.84 10.51
C PHE A 109 5.85 4.79 10.36
N PHE A 110 6.20 3.51 10.46
CA PHE A 110 5.27 2.40 10.20
C PHE A 110 3.93 2.51 10.93
N GLU A 111 3.92 2.80 12.24
CA GLU A 111 2.66 2.87 13.00
C GLU A 111 1.79 4.09 12.63
N ALA A 112 2.41 5.23 12.33
CA ALA A 112 1.68 6.39 11.82
C ALA A 112 1.09 6.11 10.44
N TRP A 113 1.84 5.38 9.61
CA TRP A 113 1.37 4.95 8.30
C TRP A 113 0.22 3.94 8.41
N VAL A 114 0.28 2.96 9.33
CA VAL A 114 -0.83 2.04 9.60
C VAL A 114 -2.09 2.80 10.00
N LEU A 115 -1.97 3.81 10.88
CA LEU A 115 -3.10 4.64 11.27
C LEU A 115 -3.70 5.36 10.05
N GLY A 116 -2.89 6.13 9.33
CA GLY A 116 -3.36 6.87 8.16
C GLY A 116 -3.95 5.92 7.12
N HIS A 117 -3.14 5.00 6.63
CA HIS A 117 -3.51 4.13 5.51
C HIS A 117 -4.71 3.23 5.84
N ASN A 118 -4.72 2.53 6.98
CA ASN A 118 -5.76 1.54 7.25
C ASN A 118 -7.01 2.15 7.88
N ARG A 119 -6.87 3.18 8.74
CA ARG A 119 -8.01 3.73 9.49
C ARG A 119 -8.63 4.95 8.85
N ILE A 120 -7.89 5.67 8.00
CA ILE A 120 -8.38 6.88 7.35
C ILE A 120 -8.55 6.63 5.86
N HIS A 121 -7.47 6.33 5.14
CA HIS A 121 -7.51 6.17 3.69
C HIS A 121 -8.39 4.99 3.25
N HIS A 122 -8.16 3.76 3.71
CA HIS A 122 -8.99 2.60 3.31
C HIS A 122 -10.41 2.62 3.87
N ALA A 123 -10.61 3.26 5.02
CA ALA A 123 -11.95 3.39 5.59
C ALA A 123 -12.81 4.42 4.85
N PHE A 124 -12.18 5.44 4.28
CA PHE A 124 -12.84 6.59 3.66
C PHE A 124 -12.24 6.93 2.30
N THR A 125 -11.88 5.91 1.50
CA THR A 125 -11.16 6.10 0.22
C THR A 125 -11.94 7.03 -0.69
N VAL A 126 -11.29 8.11 -1.16
CA VAL A 126 -11.90 9.13 -2.03
C VAL A 126 -13.16 9.75 -1.37
N CYS A 127 -13.17 9.87 -0.05
CA CYS A 127 -14.19 10.60 0.70
C CYS A 127 -13.67 12.01 1.02
N GLN A 128 -14.38 13.02 0.51
CA GLN A 128 -14.01 14.42 0.71
C GLN A 128 -13.99 14.78 2.21
N GLY A 129 -12.91 15.42 2.66
CA GLY A 129 -12.73 15.81 4.06
C GLY A 129 -12.25 14.70 5.00
N TYR A 130 -12.08 13.47 4.51
CA TYR A 130 -11.55 12.35 5.29
C TYR A 130 -10.28 11.76 4.68
N ASP A 131 -10.30 11.39 3.40
CA ASP A 131 -9.12 10.82 2.74
C ASP A 131 -8.00 11.86 2.65
N PHE A 132 -6.89 11.60 3.35
CA PHE A 132 -5.71 12.48 3.36
C PHE A 132 -4.70 12.14 2.26
N VAL A 133 -4.94 11.06 1.50
CA VAL A 133 -4.06 10.61 0.42
C VAL A 133 -4.60 11.08 -0.92
N TRP A 134 -5.86 10.78 -1.22
CA TRP A 134 -6.51 11.18 -2.46
C TRP A 134 -7.68 12.10 -2.16
N HIS A 135 -7.44 13.40 -2.22
CA HIS A 135 -8.45 14.40 -1.87
C HIS A 135 -9.37 14.68 -3.08
N PRO A 136 -10.60 14.12 -3.14
CA PRO A 136 -11.54 14.48 -4.19
C PRO A 136 -12.01 15.92 -4.03
N VAL A 137 -12.43 16.50 -5.16
CA VAL A 137 -13.17 17.76 -5.18
C VAL A 137 -14.60 17.50 -5.64
N SER A 138 -15.53 18.34 -5.16
CA SER A 138 -16.90 18.36 -5.65
C SER A 138 -16.96 18.80 -7.12
N ALA A 139 -18.08 18.50 -7.78
CA ALA A 139 -18.31 18.92 -9.17
C ALA A 139 -18.22 20.45 -9.32
N GLN A 140 -18.74 21.21 -8.35
CA GLN A 140 -18.69 22.67 -8.37
C GLN A 140 -17.26 23.18 -8.20
N GLU A 141 -16.51 22.64 -7.23
CA GLU A 141 -15.09 22.99 -7.04
C GLU A 141 -14.25 22.70 -8.29
N PHE A 142 -14.56 21.61 -9.02
CA PHE A 142 -13.91 21.35 -10.30
C PHE A 142 -14.29 22.38 -11.38
N VAL A 143 -15.56 22.76 -11.48
CA VAL A 143 -16.04 23.79 -12.43
C VAL A 143 -15.38 25.14 -12.14
N ASP A 144 -15.17 25.47 -10.88
CA ASP A 144 -14.60 26.76 -10.45
C ASP A 144 -13.07 26.83 -10.64
N LYS A 145 -12.39 25.70 -10.88
CA LYS A 145 -10.95 25.68 -11.20
C LYS A 145 -10.67 26.43 -12.50
N SER A 146 -9.50 27.10 -12.52
CA SER A 146 -8.91 27.67 -13.73
C SER A 146 -8.65 26.58 -14.79
N ARG A 147 -8.40 26.98 -16.04
CA ARG A 147 -8.04 26.04 -17.11
C ARG A 147 -6.82 25.19 -16.74
N ALA A 148 -5.81 25.80 -16.11
CA ALA A 148 -4.62 25.09 -15.62
C ALA A 148 -4.97 24.14 -14.46
N GLY A 149 -5.80 24.58 -13.50
CA GLY A 149 -6.23 23.73 -12.39
C GLY A 149 -7.05 22.51 -12.84
N LYS A 150 -7.89 22.67 -13.88
CA LYS A 150 -8.60 21.54 -14.51
C LYS A 150 -7.66 20.58 -15.23
N LEU A 151 -6.59 21.09 -15.86
CA LEU A 151 -5.59 20.25 -16.50
C LEU A 151 -4.79 19.46 -15.46
N LEU A 152 -4.30 20.12 -14.41
CA LEU A 152 -3.55 19.47 -13.33
C LEU A 152 -4.39 18.38 -12.66
N HIS A 153 -5.64 18.69 -12.31
CA HIS A 153 -6.56 17.69 -11.77
C HIS A 153 -6.74 16.49 -12.73
N ARG A 154 -6.83 16.71 -14.05
CA ARG A 154 -6.93 15.58 -15.01
C ARG A 154 -5.65 14.75 -15.06
N ILE A 155 -4.49 15.37 -14.90
CA ILE A 155 -3.19 14.68 -14.84
C ILE A 155 -3.10 13.86 -13.58
N GLU A 156 -3.32 14.46 -12.40
CA GLU A 156 -3.30 13.82 -11.08
C GLU A 156 -4.23 12.62 -10.99
N TRP A 157 -5.42 12.71 -11.60
CA TRP A 157 -6.43 11.65 -11.63
C TRP A 157 -6.34 10.75 -12.88
N SER A 158 -5.22 10.82 -13.61
CA SER A 158 -4.91 9.88 -14.70
C SER A 158 -4.03 8.73 -14.20
N TRP A 159 -3.81 7.73 -15.05
CA TRP A 159 -2.98 6.57 -14.73
C TRP A 159 -1.49 6.87 -14.47
N TRP A 160 -0.95 7.99 -14.99
CA TRP A 160 0.39 8.48 -14.63
C TRP A 160 0.38 9.49 -13.46
N GLY A 161 -0.81 9.92 -13.05
CA GLY A 161 -1.01 11.02 -12.11
C GLY A 161 -0.55 10.73 -10.70
N THR A 162 -0.48 9.45 -10.33
CA THR A 162 -0.05 8.98 -9.02
C THR A 162 1.32 9.54 -8.63
N GLY A 163 2.26 9.63 -9.57
CA GLY A 163 3.58 10.22 -9.31
C GLY A 163 3.53 11.75 -9.22
N PHE A 164 2.84 12.39 -10.17
CA PHE A 164 2.73 13.85 -10.22
C PHE A 164 1.97 14.46 -9.04
N TYR A 165 1.05 13.73 -8.44
CA TYR A 165 0.28 14.17 -7.28
C TYR A 165 1.16 14.44 -6.04
N TYR A 166 2.36 13.84 -5.98
CA TYR A 166 3.30 13.99 -4.86
C TYR A 166 4.53 14.87 -5.17
N LEU A 167 4.57 15.55 -6.33
CA LEU A 167 5.61 16.51 -6.71
C LEU A 167 5.15 17.94 -6.51
#